data_AF-A0A9W7EYM8-F1
#
_entry.id   AF-A0A9W7EYM8-F1
#
_cell.length_a   1.000
_cell.length_b   1.000
_cell.length_c   1.000
_cell.angle_alpha   90.00
_cell.angle_beta   90.00
_cell.angle_gamma   90.00
#
_symmetry.space_group_name_H-M   'P 1'
#
loop_
_entity.id
_entity.type
_entity.pdbx_description
1 polymer ?
#
loop_
_entity_poly.entity_id
_entity_poly.type
_entity_poly.pdbx_seq_one_letter_code
_entity_poly.pdbx_strand_id
1 'polypeptide(L)' 'IIDEVHERSVDTDILCLLCKRLLRTNPKIRLVLMSATLSVDIYKKYFGVTSPHIFVGARRYPVELTYIDDV' A
#
# COMPACT_ATOMS: atom_id res chain seq x y z
N ILE A 1 3.85 -1.30 10.99
CA ILE A 1 4.02 -1.44 9.53
C ILE A 1 2.82 -2.23 9.05
N ILE A 2 2.19 -1.84 7.94
CA ILE A 2 1.06 -2.57 7.34
C ILE A 2 1.50 -2.97 5.93
N ASP A 3 1.40 -4.25 5.62
CA ASP A 3 1.81 -4.81 4.33
C ASP A 3 0.60 -5.13 3.45
N GLU A 4 0.85 -5.31 2.16
CA GLU A 4 -0.15 -5.68 1.16
C GLU A 4 -1.43 -4.85 1.17
N VAL A 5 -1.30 -3.56 1.46
CA VAL A 5 -2.48 -2.66 1.55
C VAL A 5 -3.27 -2.62 0.23
N HIS A 6 -2.63 -2.97 -0.87
CA HIS A 6 -3.22 -3.05 -2.19
C HIS A 6 -4.37 -4.08 -2.32
N GLU A 7 -4.45 -5.09 -1.45
CA GLU A 7 -5.54 -6.08 -1.45
C GLU A 7 -6.87 -5.50 -0.96
N ARG A 8 -6.83 -4.38 -0.22
CA ARG A 8 -8.01 -3.69 0.31
C ARG A 8 -8.95 -4.61 1.10
N SER A 9 -8.38 -5.50 1.92
CA SER A 9 -9.17 -6.30 2.85
C SER A 9 -9.85 -5.43 3.91
N VAL A 10 -11.03 -5.87 4.37
CA VAL A 10 -11.82 -5.15 5.40
C VAL A 10 -10.98 -4.89 6.66
N ASP A 11 -10.19 -5.88 7.07
CA ASP A 11 -9.34 -5.79 8.25
C ASP A 11 -8.27 -4.71 8.09
N THR A 12 -7.66 -4.61 6.90
CA THR A 12 -6.63 -3.60 6.61
C THR A 12 -7.21 -2.19 6.59
N ASP A 13 -8.41 -2.01 6.05
CA ASP A 13 -9.10 -0.72 6.04
C ASP A 13 -9.48 -0.27 7.46
N ILE A 14 -9.99 -1.18 8.29
CA ILE A 14 -10.27 -0.91 9.71
C ILE A 14 -8.98 -0.58 10.47
N LEU A 15 -7.89 -1.32 10.22
CA LEU A 15 -6.60 -1.05 10.83
C LEU A 15 -6.08 0.34 10.44
N CYS A 16 -6.21 0.74 9.18
CA CYS A 16 -5.84 2.08 8.72
C CYS A 16 -6.62 3.18 9.44
N LEU A 17 -7.92 2.97 9.68
CA LEU A 17 -8.75 3.88 10.48
C LEU A 17 -8.24 4.01 11.92
N LEU A 18 -7.94 2.89 12.58
CA LEU A 18 -7.42 2.88 13.94
C LEU A 18 -6.04 3.56 14.02
N CYS A 19 -5.14 3.24 13.10
CA CYS A 19 -3.82 3.86 13.01
C CYS A 19 -3.92 5.37 12.75
N LYS A 20 -4.83 5.83 11.90
CA LYS A 20 -5.06 7.27 11.68
C LYS A 20 -5.48 7.99 12.96
N ARG A 21 -6.30 7.37 13.80
CA ARG A 21 -6.67 7.92 15.12
C ARG A 21 -5.48 7.92 16.08
N LEU A 22 -4.69 6.85 16.08
CA LEU A 22 -3.52 6.70 16.94
C LEU A 22 -2.41 7.72 16.62
N LEU A 23 -2.16 7.99 15.33
CA LEU A 23 -1.18 8.98 14.89
C LEU A 23 -1.54 10.41 15.32
N ARG A 24 -2.85 10.71 15.48
CA ARG A 24 -3.31 12.01 15.97
C ARG A 24 -3.08 12.19 17.47
N THR A 25 -3.08 11.11 18.25
CA THR A 25 -2.93 11.17 19.71
C THR A 25 -1.50 10.95 20.17
N ASN A 26 -0.68 10.22 19.42
CA ASN A 26 0.70 9.93 19.78
C ASN A 26 1.69 10.29 18.66
N PRO A 27 2.35 11.46 18.74
CA PRO A 27 3.29 11.91 17.70
C PRO A 27 4.59 11.10 17.65
N LYS A 28 4.85 10.19 18.61
CA LYS A 28 6.06 9.34 18.59
C LYS A 28 5.90 8.13 17.66
N ILE A 29 4.67 7.77 17.30
CA ILE A 29 4.39 6.61 16.46
C ILE A 29 4.62 6.96 15.00
N ARG A 30 5.28 6.05 14.29
CA ARG A 30 5.50 6.13 12.84
C ARG A 30 4.77 4.98 12.17
N LEU A 31 4.05 5.29 11.09
CA LEU A 31 3.36 4.32 10.27
C LEU A 31 4.06 4.20 8.92
N VAL A 32 4.29 2.96 8.49
CA VAL A 32 4.79 2.61 7.15
C VAL A 32 3.76 1.68 6.51
N LEU A 33 3.33 2.03 5.30
CA LEU A 33 2.44 1.25 4.47
C LEU A 33 3.24 0.68 3.30
N MET A 34 3.12 -0.62 3.04
CA MET A 34 3.79 -1.31 1.95
C MET A 34 2.74 -1.85 0.97
N SER A 35 2.99 -1.65 -0.32
CA SER A 35 2.05 -1.95 -1.41
C SER A 35 2.82 -2.45 -2.62
N ALA A 36 2.35 -3.53 -3.24
CA ALA A 36 2.90 -4.05 -4.49
C ALA A 36 2.46 -3.22 -5.73
N THR A 37 1.32 -2.52 -5.65
CA THR A 37 0.74 -1.77 -6.77
C THR A 37 0.75 -0.26 -6.56
N LEU A 38 0.59 0.50 -7.65
CA LEU A 38 0.79 1.95 -7.73
C LEU A 38 -0.34 2.79 -7.09
N SER A 39 -1.21 2.21 -6.27
CA SER A 39 -2.37 2.89 -5.66
C SER A 39 -2.00 3.79 -4.46
N VAL A 40 -0.81 4.39 -4.48
CA VAL A 40 -0.25 5.16 -3.37
C VAL A 40 -0.99 6.48 -3.14
N ASP A 41 -1.53 7.08 -4.19
CA ASP A 41 -2.22 8.38 -4.12
C ASP A 41 -3.47 8.34 -3.23
N ILE A 42 -4.16 7.20 -3.19
CA ILE A 42 -5.33 7.00 -2.32
C ILE A 42 -4.91 7.09 -0.85
N TYR A 43 -3.83 6.40 -0.47
CA TYR A 43 -3.32 6.41 0.90
C TYR A 43 -2.73 7.78 1.27
N LYS A 44 -2.04 8.44 0.34
CA LYS A 44 -1.56 9.82 0.53
C LYS A 44 -2.71 10.77 0.85
N LYS A 45 -3.79 10.73 0.05
CA LYS A 45 -5.00 11.52 0.27
C LYS A 45 -5.67 11.17 1.60
N TYR A 46 -5.76 9.89 1.94
CA TYR A 46 -6.40 9.43 3.16
C TYR A 46 -5.66 9.89 4.43
N PHE A 47 -4.33 9.76 4.46
CA PHE A 47 -3.52 10.20 5.60
C PHE A 47 -3.16 11.70 5.55
N GLY A 48 -3.52 12.41 4.47
CA GLY A 48 -3.26 13.84 4.30
C GLY A 48 -1.77 14.16 4.17
N VAL A 49 -0.99 13.24 3.59
CA VAL A 49 0.46 13.36 3.46
C VAL A 49 0.86 13.68 2.03
N THR A 50 1.80 14.62 1.88
CA THR A 50 2.38 15.01 0.59
C THR A 50 3.75 14.39 0.35
N SER A 51 4.24 13.53 1.25
CA SER A 51 5.60 12.98 1.16
C SER A 51 5.79 12.14 -0.11
N PRO A 52 7.00 12.13 -0.68
CA PRO A 52 7.32 11.21 -1.76
C PRO A 52 7.17 9.77 -1.26
N HIS A 53 6.70 8.87 -2.14
CA HIS A 53 6.68 7.45 -1.84
C HIS A 53 8.03 6.86 -2.25
N ILE A 54 8.47 5.84 -1.52
CA ILE A 54 9.69 5.11 -1.86
C ILE A 54 9.26 4.00 -2.82
N PHE A 55 9.77 4.03 -4.05
CA PHE A 55 9.61 2.95 -5.00
C PHE A 55 10.80 2.01 -4.89
N VAL A 56 10.54 0.74 -4.54
CA VAL A 56 11.56 -0.30 -4.54
C VAL A 56 11.40 -1.08 -5.85
N GLY A 57 12.42 -1.04 -6.71
CA GLY A 57 12.39 -1.76 -7.98
C GLY A 57 12.28 -3.28 -7.79
N ALA A 58 11.73 -3.97 -8.78
CA ALA A 58 11.60 -5.42 -8.78
C ALA A 58 12.60 -6.05 -9.77
N ARG A 59 13.31 -7.10 -9.35
CA ARG A 59 13.98 -8.01 -10.28
C ARG A 59 12.98 -9.07 -10.70
N ARG A 60 12.65 -9.12 -11.98
CA ARG A 60 11.73 -10.12 -12.56
C ARG A 60 12.43 -10.82 -13.72
N TYR A 61 12.25 -12.13 -13.82
CA TYR A 61 12.64 -12.91 -15.00
C TYR A 61 11.51 -12.84 -16.03
N PRO A 62 11.82 -12.97 -17.33
CA PRO A 62 10.78 -13.02 -18.35
C PRO A 62 9.85 -14.21 -18.12
N VAL A 63 8.55 -13.95 -18.24
CA VAL A 63 7.48 -14.97 -18.16
C VAL A 63 6.72 -14.90 -19.47
N GLU A 64 6.59 -16.02 -20.16
CA GLU A 64 5.76 -16.12 -21.37
C GLU A 64 4.28 -16.11 -20.97
N LEU A 65 3.49 -15.25 -21.62
CA LEU A 65 2.05 -15.15 -21.43
C LEU A 65 1.38 -15.91 -22.57
N THR A 66 0.51 -16.85 -22.22
CA THR A 66 -0.32 -17.60 -23.18
C THR A 66 -1.77 -17.36 -22.80
N TYR A 67 -2.58 -16.96 -23.78
CA TYR A 67 -4.01 -16.74 -23.63
C TYR A 67 -4.80 -17.94 -24.17
N ILE A 68 -6.10 -17.96 -23.91
CA ILE A 68 -7.00 -19.01 -24.43
C ILE A 68 -6.95 -19.06 -25.96
N ASP A 69 -6.83 -17.91 -26.63
CA ASP A 69 -6.79 -17.83 -28.09
C ASP A 69 -5.47 -18.36 -28.70
N ASP A 70 -4.46 -18.62 -27.86
CA ASP A 70 -3.13 -19.12 -28.27
C ASP A 70 -3.01 -20.67 -28.17
N VAL A 71 -4.07 -21.36 -27.72
CA VAL A 71 -4.13 -22.83 -27.51
C VAL A 71 -5.04 -23.52 -28.53
#